data_AF-A0A0B8Q8R0-F1
#
_entry.id   AF-A0A0B8Q8R0-F1
#
_cell.length_a   1.000
_cell.length_b   1.000
_cell.length_c   1.000
_cell.angle_alpha   90.00
_cell.angle_beta   90.00
_cell.angle_gamma   90.00
#
_symmetry.space_group_name_H-M   'P 1'
#
loop_
_entity.id
_entity.type
_entity.pdbx_description
1 polymer ?
#
loop_
_entity_poly.entity_id
_entity_poly.type
_entity_poly.pdbx_seq_one_letter_code
_entity_poly.pdbx_strand_id
1 'polypeptide(L)'
;MNIVMITACPSGVANSILAAGLLEQAAAKLGWNAKVECQSSVIDSTPLSTSDIEQADLVVVASDVAIDLSRFAGKKLYQGAINEVIADSVAFLNSASEKAEVLAESEAKAAASSETKKIVAITACPTGVAHTFMAAEALEEEGKRRGHQIKVETRGSVGAKNQLTDQEIADADLVIIAADIEVPLDRFNGKKMYRTKTGPALKKTAEEMDKAFVEASVLSTLGH
;
A
#
# COMPACT_ATOMS: atom_id res chain seq x y z
N MET A 1 29.51 -11.67 -1.88
CA MET A 1 28.14 -11.56 -2.41
C MET A 1 27.86 -10.10 -2.64
N ASN A 2 27.41 -9.75 -3.84
CA ASN A 2 26.96 -8.40 -4.18
C ASN A 2 25.46 -8.35 -3.93
N ILE A 3 25.01 -7.44 -3.08
CA ILE A 3 23.61 -7.27 -2.78
C ILE A 3 23.18 -5.84 -3.01
N VAL A 4 21.94 -5.68 -3.45
CA VAL A 4 21.27 -4.39 -3.49
C VAL A 4 20.10 -4.42 -2.55
N MET A 5 19.89 -3.35 -1.81
CA MET A 5 18.87 -3.29 -0.77
C MET A 5 18.01 -2.05 -0.91
N ILE A 6 16.74 -2.17 -0.52
CA ILE A 6 15.79 -1.08 -0.55
C ILE A 6 15.16 -0.96 0.82
N THR A 7 15.08 0.27 1.34
CA THR A 7 14.34 0.56 2.58
C THR A 7 13.24 1.58 2.34
N ALA A 8 12.03 1.32 2.80
CA ALA A 8 10.92 2.27 2.70
C ALA A 8 9.91 2.11 3.86
N CYS A 9 9.60 3.20 4.56
CA CYS A 9 8.72 3.22 5.72
C CYS A 9 7.76 4.43 5.63
N PRO A 10 6.45 4.27 5.95
CA PRO A 10 5.46 5.34 5.80
C PRO A 10 5.55 6.40 6.92
N SER A 11 6.13 6.06 8.07
CA SER A 11 6.20 6.90 9.27
C SER A 11 7.30 7.97 9.26
N GLY A 12 7.90 8.22 8.08
CA GLY A 12 8.92 9.25 7.87
C GLY A 12 10.34 8.71 7.68
N VAL A 13 11.30 9.62 7.59
CA VAL A 13 12.70 9.35 7.21
C VAL A 13 13.45 8.46 8.20
N ALA A 14 13.15 8.61 9.50
CA ALA A 14 14.01 8.09 10.56
C ALA A 14 14.18 6.56 10.50
N ASN A 15 13.09 5.83 10.32
CA ASN A 15 13.13 4.36 10.28
C ASN A 15 13.74 3.83 8.98
N SER A 16 13.46 4.46 7.82
CA SER A 16 14.08 4.08 6.55
C SER A 16 15.60 4.26 6.56
N ILE A 17 16.09 5.38 7.11
CA ILE A 17 17.54 5.66 7.23
C ILE A 17 18.18 4.73 8.25
N LEU A 18 17.55 4.54 9.40
CA LEU A 18 18.08 3.64 10.43
C LEU A 18 18.21 2.22 9.89
N ALA A 19 17.17 1.70 9.23
CA ALA A 19 17.19 0.39 8.60
C ALA A 19 18.28 0.29 7.53
N ALA A 20 18.44 1.33 6.69
CA ALA A 20 19.50 1.39 5.68
C ALA A 20 20.89 1.25 6.31
N GLY A 21 21.19 2.06 7.34
CA GLY A 21 22.48 2.01 8.03
C GLY A 21 22.72 0.68 8.76
N LEU A 22 21.68 0.10 9.38
CA LEU A 22 21.78 -1.22 10.03
C LEU A 22 22.05 -2.35 9.03
N LEU A 23 21.46 -2.28 7.84
CA LEU A 23 21.70 -3.24 6.77
C LEU A 23 23.10 -3.09 6.18
N GLU A 24 23.58 -1.87 5.95
CA GLU A 24 24.97 -1.64 5.50
C GLU A 24 25.98 -2.18 6.51
N GLN A 25 25.77 -1.92 7.80
CA GLN A 25 26.63 -2.46 8.87
C GLN A 25 26.58 -3.99 8.92
N ALA A 26 25.40 -4.59 8.76
CA ALA A 26 25.25 -6.04 8.74
C ALA A 26 25.92 -6.67 7.52
N ALA A 27 25.75 -6.09 6.33
CA ALA A 27 26.41 -6.53 5.12
C ALA A 27 27.93 -6.45 5.25
N ALA A 28 28.46 -5.35 5.81
CA ALA A 28 29.88 -5.21 6.09
C ALA A 28 30.40 -6.30 7.06
N LYS A 29 29.64 -6.61 8.12
CA LYS A 29 29.96 -7.71 9.06
C LYS A 29 29.99 -9.08 8.38
N LEU A 30 29.10 -9.31 7.41
CA LEU A 30 29.04 -10.54 6.61
C LEU A 30 30.05 -10.57 5.46
N GLY A 31 30.82 -9.50 5.25
CA GLY A 31 31.76 -9.38 4.14
C GLY A 31 31.09 -9.26 2.76
N TRP A 32 29.87 -8.72 2.71
CA TRP A 32 29.10 -8.54 1.49
C TRP A 32 29.30 -7.12 0.92
N ASN A 33 29.29 -7.00 -0.40
CA ASN A 33 29.28 -5.71 -1.06
C ASN A 33 27.82 -5.27 -1.19
N ALA A 34 27.45 -4.20 -0.51
CA ALA A 34 26.08 -3.74 -0.42
C ALA A 34 25.93 -2.34 -1.00
N LYS A 35 24.83 -2.13 -1.75
CA LYS A 35 24.31 -0.81 -2.06
C LYS A 35 22.89 -0.68 -1.58
N VAL A 36 22.57 0.44 -0.93
CA VAL A 36 21.24 0.70 -0.37
C VAL A 36 20.59 1.87 -1.07
N GLU A 37 19.34 1.69 -1.47
CA GLU A 37 18.42 2.76 -1.83
C GLU A 37 17.42 2.97 -0.70
N CYS A 38 17.49 4.14 -0.07
CA CYS A 38 16.54 4.56 0.95
C CYS A 38 15.44 5.40 0.28
N GLN A 39 14.21 4.89 0.23
CA GLN A 39 13.05 5.62 -0.25
C GLN A 39 12.33 6.28 0.94
N SER A 40 12.15 7.59 0.86
CA SER A 40 11.45 8.37 1.87
C SER A 40 10.70 9.53 1.22
N SER A 41 9.63 9.98 1.87
CA SER A 41 8.82 11.12 1.42
C SER A 41 9.46 12.49 1.64
N VAL A 42 10.60 12.57 2.32
CA VAL A 42 11.22 13.84 2.76
C VAL A 42 12.62 14.05 2.19
N ILE A 43 13.29 13.01 1.67
CA ILE A 43 14.64 13.10 1.09
C ILE A 43 14.63 12.43 -0.27
N ASP A 44 15.24 13.08 -1.26
CA ASP A 44 15.48 12.50 -2.58
C ASP A 44 16.29 11.21 -2.46
N SER A 45 15.69 10.10 -2.84
CA SER A 45 16.36 8.80 -2.89
C SER A 45 17.36 8.79 -4.05
N THR A 46 18.56 8.26 -3.84
CA THR A 46 19.48 7.92 -4.92
C THR A 46 19.16 6.51 -5.42
N PRO A 47 18.52 6.36 -6.59
CA PRO A 47 18.09 5.06 -7.05
C PRO A 47 19.28 4.16 -7.41
N LEU A 48 19.15 2.87 -7.16
CA LEU A 48 20.08 1.85 -7.63
C LEU A 48 20.21 1.92 -9.15
N SER A 49 21.45 1.95 -9.64
CA SER A 49 21.72 1.98 -11.08
C SER A 49 21.41 0.63 -11.70
N THR A 50 21.03 0.59 -12.98
CA THR A 50 20.78 -0.67 -13.71
C THR A 50 21.95 -1.63 -13.59
N SER A 51 23.19 -1.12 -13.72
CA SER A 51 24.41 -1.91 -13.55
C SER A 51 24.54 -2.53 -12.15
N ASP A 52 24.10 -1.84 -11.10
CA ASP A 52 24.17 -2.36 -9.72
C ASP A 52 23.17 -3.50 -9.54
N ILE A 53 21.98 -3.35 -10.11
CA ILE A 53 20.94 -4.39 -10.10
C ILE A 53 21.40 -5.62 -10.89
N GLU A 54 21.98 -5.42 -12.07
CA GLU A 54 22.50 -6.48 -12.91
C GLU A 54 23.62 -7.27 -12.22
N GLN A 55 24.52 -6.61 -11.50
CA GLN A 55 25.63 -7.23 -10.76
C GLN A 55 25.22 -7.82 -9.40
N ALA A 56 24.00 -7.55 -8.94
CA ALA A 56 23.50 -8.08 -7.68
C ALA A 56 23.20 -9.59 -7.78
N ASP A 57 23.72 -10.33 -6.81
CA ASP A 57 23.40 -11.73 -6.54
C ASP A 57 22.05 -11.89 -5.83
N LEU A 58 21.65 -10.86 -5.07
CA LEU A 58 20.43 -10.82 -4.25
C LEU A 58 19.90 -9.40 -4.12
N VAL A 59 18.58 -9.27 -4.19
CA VAL A 59 17.82 -8.06 -3.90
C VAL A 59 17.14 -8.24 -2.54
N VAL A 60 17.37 -7.31 -1.63
CA VAL A 60 16.77 -7.33 -0.29
C VAL A 60 15.85 -6.13 -0.13
N VAL A 61 14.60 -6.37 0.21
CA VAL A 61 13.60 -5.31 0.41
C VAL A 61 13.17 -5.31 1.87
N ALA A 62 13.41 -4.22 2.56
CA ALA A 62 12.87 -3.97 3.89
C ALA A 62 11.84 -2.84 3.77
N SER A 63 10.55 -3.16 3.80
CA SER A 63 9.53 -2.14 3.66
C SER A 63 8.21 -2.48 4.34
N ASP A 64 7.58 -1.45 4.91
CA ASP A 64 6.21 -1.52 5.45
C ASP A 64 5.18 -0.90 4.48
N VAL A 65 5.61 -0.50 3.28
CA VAL A 65 4.78 0.04 2.19
C VAL A 65 4.98 -0.75 0.91
N ALA A 66 4.03 -0.62 -0.02
CA ALA A 66 4.23 -1.13 -1.37
C ALA A 66 5.34 -0.33 -2.08
N ILE A 67 6.29 -1.05 -2.69
CA ILE A 67 7.34 -0.46 -3.52
C ILE A 67 7.33 -1.09 -4.91
N ASP A 68 7.79 -0.33 -5.90
CA ASP A 68 7.92 -0.85 -7.26
C ASP A 68 9.12 -1.81 -7.35
N LEU A 69 8.80 -3.08 -7.61
CA LEU A 69 9.78 -4.15 -7.77
C LEU A 69 10.07 -4.50 -9.24
N SER A 70 9.46 -3.79 -10.18
CA SER A 70 9.52 -4.14 -11.61
C SER A 70 10.94 -4.23 -12.15
N ARG A 71 11.82 -3.34 -11.70
CA ARG A 71 13.24 -3.30 -12.09
C ARG A 71 14.09 -4.47 -11.55
N PHE A 72 13.54 -5.30 -10.67
CA PHE A 72 14.21 -6.49 -10.12
C PHE A 72 13.66 -7.80 -10.67
N ALA A 73 12.83 -7.75 -11.72
CA ALA A 73 12.30 -8.94 -12.38
C ALA A 73 13.43 -9.91 -12.76
N GLY A 74 13.25 -11.20 -12.45
CA GLY A 74 14.24 -12.25 -12.70
C GLY A 74 15.41 -12.30 -11.70
N LYS A 75 15.47 -11.41 -10.70
CA LYS A 75 16.47 -11.46 -9.62
C LYS A 75 15.95 -12.27 -8.43
N LYS A 76 16.89 -12.86 -7.69
CA LYS A 76 16.59 -13.41 -6.36
C LYS A 76 16.23 -12.26 -5.44
N LEU A 77 15.05 -12.31 -4.86
CA LEU A 77 14.49 -11.27 -4.04
C LEU A 77 13.98 -11.85 -2.72
N TYR A 78 14.29 -11.15 -1.64
CA TYR A 78 13.66 -11.36 -0.33
C TYR A 78 13.03 -10.06 0.15
N GLN A 79 11.80 -10.14 0.63
CA GLN A 79 11.07 -8.99 1.18
C GLN A 79 10.65 -9.27 2.63
N GLY A 80 10.87 -8.29 3.51
CA GLY A 80 10.43 -8.30 4.90
C GLY A 80 10.15 -6.90 5.44
N ALA A 81 9.71 -6.82 6.70
CA ALA A 81 9.33 -5.57 7.35
C ALA A 81 10.55 -4.81 7.90
N ILE A 82 10.43 -3.48 8.02
CA ILE A 82 11.50 -2.65 8.59
C ILE A 82 11.79 -3.02 10.04
N ASN A 83 10.75 -3.38 10.81
CA ASN A 83 10.91 -3.76 12.21
C ASN A 83 11.79 -5.02 12.39
N GLU A 84 11.80 -5.94 11.43
CA GLU A 84 12.65 -7.13 11.48
C GLU A 84 14.14 -6.76 11.33
N VAL A 85 14.44 -5.77 10.48
CA VAL A 85 15.80 -5.22 10.32
C VAL A 85 16.27 -4.53 11.59
N ILE A 86 15.39 -3.74 12.21
CA ILE A 86 15.70 -3.02 13.45
C ILE A 86 15.94 -4.00 14.61
N ALA A 87 15.19 -5.10 14.64
CA ALA A 87 15.34 -6.13 15.66
C ALA A 87 16.67 -6.89 15.53
N ASP A 88 17.00 -7.37 14.32
CA ASP A 88 18.28 -8.03 14.03
C ASP A 88 18.59 -8.02 12.53
N SER A 89 19.39 -7.03 12.10
CA SER A 89 19.75 -6.87 10.69
C SER A 89 20.65 -7.99 10.14
N VAL A 90 21.41 -8.68 10.99
CA VAL A 90 22.27 -9.80 10.55
C VAL A 90 21.42 -11.04 10.33
N ALA A 91 20.52 -11.36 11.26
CA ALA A 91 19.58 -12.46 11.09
C ALA A 91 18.64 -12.23 9.88
N PHE A 92 18.25 -10.99 9.64
CA PHE A 92 17.47 -10.60 8.47
C PHE A 92 18.23 -10.88 7.16
N LEU A 93 19.49 -10.48 7.04
CA LEU A 93 20.31 -10.73 5.85
C LEU A 93 20.59 -12.22 5.62
N ASN A 94 20.79 -13.00 6.68
CA ASN A 94 20.90 -14.46 6.56
C ASN A 94 19.59 -15.09 6.08
N SER A 95 18.46 -14.66 6.63
CA SER A 95 17.15 -15.11 6.14
C SER A 95 16.94 -14.75 4.67
N ALA A 96 17.41 -13.57 4.25
CA ALA A 96 17.33 -13.13 2.87
C ALA A 96 18.17 -14.01 1.93
N SER A 97 19.37 -14.42 2.33
CA SER A 97 20.21 -15.29 1.49
C SER A 97 19.67 -16.72 1.39
N GLU A 98 19.00 -17.21 2.44
CA GLU A 98 18.44 -18.56 2.48
C GLU A 98 17.08 -18.68 1.81
N LYS A 99 16.21 -17.66 1.97
CA LYS A 99 14.80 -17.71 1.58
C LYS A 99 14.45 -16.88 0.34
N ALA A 100 15.42 -16.18 -0.27
CA ALA A 100 15.13 -15.41 -1.46
C ALA A 100 14.68 -16.30 -2.63
N GLU A 101 13.62 -15.86 -3.29
CA GLU A 101 13.04 -16.53 -4.45
C GLU A 101 13.22 -15.65 -5.69
N VAL A 102 13.23 -16.26 -6.88
CA VAL A 102 13.35 -15.51 -8.12
C VAL A 102 12.02 -14.79 -8.38
N LEU A 103 12.06 -13.45 -8.43
CA LEU A 103 10.88 -12.66 -8.73
C LEU A 103 10.41 -12.95 -10.17
N ALA A 104 9.25 -13.58 -10.33
CA ALA A 104 8.71 -13.88 -11.64
C ALA A 104 8.34 -12.57 -12.39
N GLU A 105 8.59 -12.52 -13.71
CA GLU A 105 8.21 -11.37 -14.55
C GLU A 105 6.70 -11.05 -14.49
N SER A 106 5.86 -12.03 -14.17
CA SER A 106 4.42 -11.85 -13.96
C SER A 106 4.07 -11.18 -12.61
N GLU A 107 4.88 -11.37 -11.56
CA GLU A 107 4.69 -10.74 -10.24
C GLU A 107 5.28 -9.32 -10.19
N ALA A 108 6.38 -9.10 -10.92
CA ALA A 108 6.93 -7.77 -11.19
C ALA A 108 5.89 -6.83 -11.84
N LYS A 109 5.05 -7.35 -12.76
CA LYS A 109 3.99 -6.58 -13.42
C LYS A 109 2.76 -6.33 -12.52
N ALA A 110 2.50 -7.20 -11.54
CA ALA A 110 1.48 -6.98 -10.52
C ALA A 110 1.90 -5.89 -9.51
N ALA A 111 3.20 -5.81 -9.18
CA ALA A 111 3.77 -4.69 -8.39
C ALA A 111 3.76 -3.36 -9.16
N ALA A 112 3.93 -3.38 -10.49
CA ALA A 112 3.84 -2.21 -11.37
C ALA A 112 2.41 -1.69 -11.61
N SER A 113 1.38 -2.42 -11.19
CA SER A 113 -0.03 -2.04 -11.42
C SER A 113 -0.60 -1.16 -10.29
N SER A 114 0.20 -0.79 -9.30
CA SER A 114 -0.20 0.14 -8.24
C SER A 114 0.10 1.60 -8.66
N GLU A 115 -0.55 2.07 -9.72
CA GLU A 115 -0.75 3.52 -9.84
C GLU A 115 -1.47 3.98 -8.57
N THR A 116 -0.97 5.04 -7.91
CA THR A 116 -1.68 5.68 -6.79
C THR A 116 -3.10 6.02 -7.23
N LYS A 117 -4.07 5.20 -6.84
CA LYS A 117 -5.48 5.44 -7.12
C LYS A 117 -6.03 6.49 -6.17
N LYS A 118 -6.91 7.33 -6.69
CA LYS A 118 -7.77 8.20 -5.90
C LYS A 118 -9.05 7.45 -5.57
N ILE A 119 -9.24 7.15 -4.30
CA ILE A 119 -10.37 6.39 -3.78
C ILE A 119 -11.25 7.36 -2.98
N VAL A 120 -12.55 7.33 -3.23
CA VAL A 120 -13.52 7.96 -2.35
C VAL A 120 -14.42 6.89 -1.75
N ALA A 121 -14.80 7.05 -0.49
CA ALA A 121 -15.69 6.09 0.16
C ALA A 121 -16.80 6.77 0.96
N ILE A 122 -17.91 6.05 1.13
CA ILE A 122 -18.96 6.38 2.10
C ILE A 122 -19.05 5.25 3.11
N THR A 123 -18.98 5.58 4.40
CA THR A 123 -19.38 4.65 5.46
C THR A 123 -20.70 5.08 6.09
N ALA A 124 -21.61 4.13 6.32
CA ALA A 124 -22.90 4.45 6.93
C ALA A 124 -23.49 3.28 7.73
N CYS A 125 -23.67 3.46 9.04
CA CYS A 125 -24.31 2.50 9.93
C CYS A 125 -25.53 3.14 10.61
N PRO A 126 -26.69 2.45 10.71
CA PRO A 126 -27.87 3.00 11.37
C PRO A 126 -27.69 3.06 12.89
N THR A 127 -26.93 2.11 13.45
CA THR A 127 -26.74 1.95 14.89
C THR A 127 -25.51 2.72 15.36
N GLY A 128 -25.70 4.01 15.60
CA GLY A 128 -24.72 4.87 16.26
C GLY A 128 -23.52 5.26 15.38
N VAL A 129 -22.58 5.97 16.01
CA VAL A 129 -21.43 6.59 15.33
C VAL A 129 -20.20 5.67 15.24
N ALA A 130 -20.10 4.66 16.10
CA ALA A 130 -18.88 3.88 16.28
C ALA A 130 -18.48 3.11 15.02
N HIS A 131 -19.33 2.21 14.51
CA HIS A 131 -18.99 1.41 13.32
C HIS A 131 -18.78 2.28 12.08
N THR A 132 -19.52 3.39 11.94
CA THR A 132 -19.33 4.34 10.85
C THR A 132 -17.93 4.94 10.86
N PHE A 133 -17.46 5.44 12.01
CA PHE A 133 -16.13 6.04 12.14
C PHE A 133 -15.02 4.99 12.08
N MET A 134 -15.18 3.86 12.76
CA MET A 134 -14.18 2.80 12.77
C MET A 134 -13.98 2.20 11.38
N ALA A 135 -15.05 1.98 10.61
CA ALA A 135 -14.92 1.50 9.23
C ALA A 135 -14.26 2.55 8.32
N ALA A 136 -14.49 3.84 8.57
CA ALA A 136 -13.84 4.91 7.81
C ALA A 136 -12.33 4.95 8.10
N GLU A 137 -11.95 4.93 9.38
CA GLU A 137 -10.55 4.92 9.80
C GLU A 137 -9.81 3.70 9.24
N ALA A 138 -10.40 2.50 9.35
CA ALA A 138 -9.81 1.29 8.80
C ALA A 138 -9.57 1.39 7.28
N LEU A 139 -10.57 1.88 6.52
CA LEU A 139 -10.41 2.10 5.07
C LEU A 139 -9.32 3.14 4.77
N GLU A 140 -9.27 4.24 5.52
CA GLU A 140 -8.25 5.29 5.34
C GLU A 140 -6.83 4.76 5.60
N GLU A 141 -6.65 4.03 6.68
CA GLU A 141 -5.37 3.40 7.03
C GLU A 141 -4.94 2.39 5.98
N GLU A 142 -5.85 1.52 5.53
CA GLU A 142 -5.54 0.50 4.54
C GLU A 142 -5.22 1.11 3.17
N GLY A 143 -5.96 2.13 2.74
CA GLY A 143 -5.68 2.84 1.50
C GLY A 143 -4.31 3.53 1.53
N LYS A 144 -3.98 4.21 2.64
CA LYS A 144 -2.66 4.82 2.85
C LYS A 144 -1.55 3.77 2.90
N ARG A 145 -1.77 2.65 3.59
CA ARG A 145 -0.82 1.52 3.69
C ARG A 145 -0.48 0.95 2.31
N ARG A 146 -1.43 0.96 1.38
CA ARG A 146 -1.25 0.52 -0.02
C ARG A 146 -0.73 1.61 -0.96
N GLY A 147 -0.49 2.84 -0.49
CA GLY A 147 0.00 3.94 -1.31
C GLY A 147 -1.08 4.61 -2.18
N HIS A 148 -2.35 4.49 -1.79
CA HIS A 148 -3.48 5.15 -2.46
C HIS A 148 -3.90 6.42 -1.72
N GLN A 149 -4.47 7.37 -2.46
CA GLN A 149 -5.13 8.53 -1.88
C GLN A 149 -6.57 8.14 -1.57
N ILE A 150 -6.99 8.25 -0.30
CA ILE A 150 -8.36 7.90 0.09
C ILE A 150 -8.99 9.00 0.93
N LYS A 151 -10.25 9.31 0.64
CA LYS A 151 -11.11 10.17 1.46
C LYS A 151 -12.42 9.46 1.77
N VAL A 152 -12.83 9.47 3.03
CA VAL A 152 -14.05 8.80 3.47
C VAL A 152 -15.07 9.79 4.04
N GLU A 153 -16.24 9.85 3.41
CA GLU A 153 -17.42 10.53 3.96
C GLU A 153 -18.16 9.58 4.92
N THR A 154 -18.44 10.06 6.12
CA THR A 154 -19.14 9.28 7.15
C THR A 154 -20.58 9.76 7.25
N ARG A 155 -21.55 8.84 7.34
CA ARG A 155 -22.96 9.14 7.54
C ARG A 155 -23.51 8.34 8.71
N GLY A 156 -23.83 9.02 9.81
CA GLY A 156 -24.42 8.41 10.99
C GLY A 156 -25.55 9.24 11.59
N SER A 157 -25.95 8.92 12.81
CA SER A 157 -27.00 9.64 13.55
C SER A 157 -26.69 11.12 13.78
N VAL A 158 -25.42 11.51 13.72
CA VAL A 158 -24.95 12.90 13.86
C VAL A 158 -24.85 13.65 12.53
N GLY A 159 -25.35 13.07 11.44
CA GLY A 159 -25.27 13.63 10.09
C GLY A 159 -24.03 13.19 9.31
N ALA A 160 -23.83 13.83 8.15
CA ALA A 160 -22.69 13.57 7.28
C ALA A 160 -21.45 14.38 7.72
N LYS A 161 -20.29 13.75 7.80
CA LYS A 161 -18.98 14.42 8.01
C LYS A 161 -18.00 14.04 6.91
N ASN A 162 -16.99 14.89 6.70
CA ASN A 162 -16.02 14.75 5.61
C ASN A 162 -16.67 14.56 4.23
N GLN A 163 -17.72 15.35 3.97
CA GLN A 163 -18.48 15.26 2.72
C GLN A 163 -17.55 15.34 1.51
N LEU A 164 -17.79 14.43 0.56
CA LEU A 164 -17.10 14.41 -0.72
C LEU A 164 -17.61 15.55 -1.58
N THR A 165 -16.67 16.31 -2.12
CA THR A 165 -16.91 17.34 -3.13
C THR A 165 -17.05 16.71 -4.50
N ASP A 166 -17.72 17.41 -5.43
CA ASP A 166 -17.90 16.91 -6.79
C ASP A 166 -16.56 16.71 -7.51
N GLN A 167 -15.56 17.55 -7.22
CA GLN A 167 -14.21 17.40 -7.77
C GLN A 167 -13.53 16.11 -7.27
N GLU A 168 -13.64 15.80 -5.98
CA GLU A 168 -13.06 14.58 -5.41
C GLU A 168 -13.71 13.32 -6.00
N ILE A 169 -15.02 13.37 -6.24
CA ILE A 169 -15.73 12.28 -6.91
C ILE A 169 -15.30 12.20 -8.37
N ALA A 170 -15.22 13.33 -9.08
CA ALA A 170 -14.79 13.40 -10.48
C ALA A 170 -13.36 12.92 -10.69
N ASP A 171 -12.46 13.14 -9.73
CA ASP A 171 -11.08 12.67 -9.77
C ASP A 171 -10.91 11.22 -9.29
N ALA A 172 -11.93 10.63 -8.65
CA ALA A 172 -11.84 9.29 -8.11
C ALA A 172 -11.77 8.22 -9.21
N ASP A 173 -10.83 7.30 -9.06
CA ASP A 173 -10.69 6.08 -9.85
C ASP A 173 -11.61 4.96 -9.34
N LEU A 174 -11.91 4.97 -8.04
CA LEU A 174 -12.69 3.94 -7.35
C LEU A 174 -13.58 4.57 -6.26
N VAL A 175 -14.82 4.09 -6.19
CA VAL A 175 -15.80 4.44 -5.16
C VAL A 175 -16.11 3.22 -4.30
N ILE A 176 -15.95 3.32 -2.98
CA ILE A 176 -16.31 2.26 -2.02
C ILE A 176 -17.50 2.70 -1.18
N ILE A 177 -18.61 1.96 -1.25
CA ILE A 177 -19.79 2.21 -0.42
C ILE A 177 -19.89 1.14 0.66
N ALA A 178 -19.44 1.44 1.87
CA ALA A 178 -19.54 0.56 3.05
C ALA A 178 -20.75 0.97 3.91
N ALA A 179 -21.94 0.51 3.57
CA ALA A 179 -23.17 1.01 4.17
C ALA A 179 -24.15 -0.11 4.56
N ASP A 180 -24.69 -0.02 5.77
CA ASP A 180 -25.81 -0.83 6.27
C ASP A 180 -27.16 -0.12 6.12
N ILE A 181 -27.17 1.08 5.56
CA ILE A 181 -28.35 1.85 5.17
C ILE A 181 -28.27 2.28 3.69
N GLU A 182 -29.37 2.77 3.16
CA GLU A 182 -29.37 3.43 1.85
C GLU A 182 -28.62 4.76 1.91
N VAL A 183 -27.82 5.01 0.89
CA VAL A 183 -27.07 6.26 0.70
C VAL A 183 -27.31 6.77 -0.72
N PRO A 184 -27.44 8.09 -0.94
CA PRO A 184 -27.62 8.65 -2.27
C PRO A 184 -26.40 8.36 -3.16
N LEU A 185 -26.63 7.76 -4.34
CA LEU A 185 -25.57 7.32 -5.25
C LEU A 185 -25.44 8.15 -6.51
N ASP A 186 -26.36 9.10 -6.75
CA ASP A 186 -26.48 9.85 -8.01
C ASP A 186 -25.18 10.55 -8.42
N ARG A 187 -24.44 11.07 -7.43
CA ARG A 187 -23.17 11.78 -7.63
C ARG A 187 -22.03 10.87 -8.14
N PHE A 188 -22.18 9.55 -8.03
CA PHE A 188 -21.18 8.56 -8.46
C PHE A 188 -21.50 7.91 -9.81
N ASN A 189 -22.47 8.44 -10.56
CA ASN A 189 -22.80 7.91 -11.87
C ASN A 189 -21.58 7.94 -12.81
N GLY A 190 -21.37 6.86 -13.55
CA GLY A 190 -20.20 6.66 -14.41
C GLY A 190 -18.91 6.27 -13.68
N LYS A 191 -18.91 6.16 -12.35
CA LYS A 191 -17.74 5.74 -11.55
C LYS A 191 -17.71 4.25 -11.31
N LYS A 192 -16.50 3.67 -11.25
CA LYS A 192 -16.31 2.31 -10.76
C LYS A 192 -16.65 2.26 -9.28
N MET A 193 -17.68 1.50 -8.93
CA MET A 193 -18.21 1.40 -7.57
C MET A 193 -18.18 -0.04 -7.09
N TYR A 194 -17.73 -0.21 -5.84
CA TYR A 194 -17.89 -1.41 -5.05
C TYR A 194 -18.77 -1.13 -3.83
N ARG A 195 -19.69 -2.04 -3.49
CA ARG A 195 -20.59 -1.88 -2.34
C ARG A 195 -20.44 -3.05 -1.37
N THR A 196 -20.31 -2.72 -0.09
CA THR A 196 -20.23 -3.67 1.02
C THR A 196 -20.97 -3.11 2.26
N LYS A 197 -20.91 -3.85 3.37
CA LYS A 197 -21.45 -3.47 4.68
C LYS A 197 -20.36 -2.86 5.58
N THR A 198 -20.72 -2.12 6.63
CA THR A 198 -19.71 -1.52 7.53
C THR A 198 -18.92 -2.57 8.31
N GLY A 199 -19.56 -3.68 8.70
CA GLY A 199 -18.93 -4.78 9.43
C GLY A 199 -17.73 -5.41 8.70
N PRO A 200 -17.89 -5.87 7.44
CA PRO A 200 -16.79 -6.33 6.61
C PRO A 200 -15.72 -5.26 6.37
N ALA A 201 -16.12 -4.01 6.06
CA ALA A 201 -15.19 -2.92 5.84
C ALA A 201 -14.30 -2.62 7.07
N LEU A 202 -14.79 -2.90 8.28
CA LEU A 202 -14.02 -2.78 9.53
C LEU A 202 -13.19 -4.02 9.86
N LYS A 203 -13.77 -5.24 9.76
CA LYS A 203 -13.13 -6.47 10.26
C LYS A 203 -12.24 -7.15 9.23
N LYS A 204 -12.45 -6.85 7.95
CA LYS A 204 -11.82 -7.50 6.79
C LYS A 204 -11.41 -6.46 5.75
N THR A 205 -10.95 -5.30 6.20
CA THR A 205 -10.69 -4.14 5.36
C THR A 205 -9.80 -4.44 4.16
N ALA A 206 -8.72 -5.20 4.37
CA ALA A 206 -7.83 -5.61 3.28
C ALA A 206 -8.57 -6.46 2.22
N GLU A 207 -9.32 -7.48 2.66
CA GLU A 207 -10.11 -8.36 1.78
C GLU A 207 -11.17 -7.57 1.00
N GLU A 208 -11.85 -6.62 1.65
CA GLU A 208 -12.87 -5.80 1.01
C GLU A 208 -12.27 -4.79 0.02
N MET A 209 -11.06 -4.27 0.31
CA MET A 209 -10.35 -3.41 -0.62
C MET A 209 -9.83 -4.19 -1.84
N ASP A 210 -9.37 -5.44 -1.66
CA ASP A 210 -9.00 -6.34 -2.75
C ASP A 210 -10.20 -6.61 -3.68
N LYS A 211 -11.35 -6.96 -3.10
CA LYS A 211 -12.60 -7.10 -3.86
C LYS A 211 -12.98 -5.82 -4.56
N ALA A 212 -12.83 -4.66 -3.93
CA ALA A 212 -13.15 -3.39 -4.56
C ALA A 212 -12.32 -3.14 -5.83
N PHE A 213 -11.05 -3.55 -5.87
CA PHE A 213 -10.23 -3.40 -7.08
C PHE A 213 -10.61 -4.37 -8.21
N VAL A 214 -11.16 -5.54 -7.88
CA VAL A 214 -11.46 -6.60 -8.85
C VAL A 214 -12.92 -6.54 -9.32
N GLU A 215 -13.85 -6.33 -8.38
CA GLU A 215 -15.29 -6.49 -8.58
C GLU A 215 -16.01 -5.17 -8.83
N ALA A 216 -15.35 -4.01 -8.63
CA ALA A 216 -15.99 -2.72 -8.86
C ALA A 216 -16.47 -2.59 -10.30
N SER A 217 -17.74 -2.24 -10.44
CA SER A 217 -18.43 -2.11 -11.72
C SER A 217 -18.81 -0.65 -11.95
N VAL A 218 -18.86 -0.22 -13.20
CA VAL A 218 -19.29 1.15 -13.52
C VAL A 218 -20.76 1.30 -13.11
N LEU A 219 -21.03 2.22 -12.18
CA LEU A 219 -22.39 2.57 -11.84
C LEU A 219 -23.01 3.29 -13.03
N SER A 220 -24.01 2.67 -13.65
CA SER A 220 -24.84 3.31 -14.68
C SER A 220 -26.25 3.44 -14.13
N THR A 221 -26.66 4.65 -13.77
CA THR A 221 -28.08 4.96 -13.61
C THR A 221 -28.69 5.04 -15.01
N LEU A 222 -29.24 3.93 -15.50
CA LEU A 222 -30.24 4.02 -16.58
C LEU A 222 -31.38 4.87 -16.03
N GLY A 223 -31.64 5.99 -16.71
CA GLY A 223 -32.66 6.96 -16.30
C GLY A 223 -33.99 6.27 -16.00
N HIS A 224 -34.56 6.62 -14.86
CA HIS A 224 -35.99 6.55 -14.60
C HIS A 224 -36.57 7.95 -14.72
#